data_AF-A0A7L2ZYI4-F1
#
_entry.id   AF-A0A7L2ZYI4-F1
#
_cell.length_a   1.000
_cell.length_b   1.000
_cell.length_c   1.000
_cell.angle_alpha   90.00
_cell.angle_beta   90.00
_cell.angle_gamma   90.00
#
_symmetry.space_group_name_H-M   'P 1'
#
loop_
_entity.id
_entity.type
_entity.pdbx_description
1 polymer ?
#
loop_
_entity_poly.entity_id
_entity_poly.type
_entity_poly.pdbx_seq_one_letter_code
_entity_poly.pdbx_strand_id
1 'polypeptide(L)'
;MLRMPGCLLKLTRVLQSHKPWALFILIVGFVSFAYIKLYWGIWEDPKSRGPTHGLSAEINCAHYVPSPLNIAAGPSPSTGNVFFVETSEQTSPSYLFSCSVESAARTHPAARVVVLMKGLAKGNASLPKHWAFSLLSCFPNVEIQPLDLTELFSGTPLAQWFLQPQHHQEPDFLPVLSDACRIVLMWKFGGIYLDTDFIVLRNLQNLTNA
;
A
#
# COMPACT_ATOMS: atom_id res chain seq x y z
N MET A 1 -49.86 -59.88 -17.58
CA MET A 1 -49.34 -58.51 -17.41
C MET A 1 -49.08 -58.28 -15.93
N LEU A 2 -47.82 -58.32 -15.47
CA LEU A 2 -47.47 -58.06 -14.06
C LEU A 2 -47.57 -56.56 -13.79
N ARG A 3 -48.50 -56.16 -12.92
CA ARG A 3 -48.69 -54.78 -12.49
C ARG A 3 -47.71 -54.47 -11.36
N MET A 4 -46.71 -53.63 -11.63
CA MET A 4 -45.77 -53.18 -10.60
C MET A 4 -46.51 -52.37 -9.51
N PRO A 5 -46.23 -52.60 -8.21
CA PRO A 5 -46.89 -51.90 -7.12
C PRO A 5 -46.40 -50.45 -7.00
N GLY A 6 -47.35 -49.51 -6.85
CA GLY A 6 -47.11 -48.06 -6.88
C GLY A 6 -46.14 -47.50 -5.81
N CYS A 7 -45.74 -48.30 -4.82
CA CYS A 7 -44.73 -47.94 -3.83
C CYS A 7 -43.31 -47.88 -4.45
N LEU A 8 -42.98 -48.80 -5.36
CA LEU A 8 -41.68 -48.82 -6.06
C LEU A 8 -41.51 -47.64 -7.03
N LEU A 9 -42.61 -47.14 -7.60
CA LEU A 9 -42.61 -45.98 -8.50
C LEU A 9 -42.38 -44.65 -7.76
N LYS A 10 -42.81 -44.54 -6.50
CA LYS A 10 -42.55 -43.36 -5.65
C LYS A 10 -41.11 -43.33 -5.15
N LEU A 11 -40.56 -44.48 -4.75
CA LEU A 11 -39.18 -44.58 -4.27
C LEU A 11 -38.16 -44.23 -5.37
N THR A 12 -38.39 -44.72 -6.59
CA THR A 12 -37.55 -44.41 -7.76
C THR A 12 -37.60 -42.94 -8.15
N ARG A 13 -38.77 -42.29 -8.08
CA ARG A 13 -38.93 -40.85 -8.36
C ARG A 13 -38.25 -39.94 -7.32
N VAL A 14 -38.25 -40.32 -6.04
CA VAL A 14 -37.54 -39.60 -4.97
C VAL A 14 -36.02 -39.77 -5.09
N LEU A 15 -35.54 -40.99 -5.39
CA LEU A 15 -34.11 -41.22 -5.66
C LEU A 15 -33.60 -40.42 -6.88
N GLN A 16 -34.47 -40.16 -7.86
CA GLN A 16 -34.15 -39.41 -9.08
C GLN A 16 -34.08 -37.89 -8.88
N SER A 17 -34.79 -37.33 -7.89
CA SER A 17 -34.81 -35.86 -7.66
C SER A 17 -33.61 -35.33 -6.86
N HIS A 18 -32.93 -36.18 -6.08
CA HIS A 18 -31.72 -35.81 -5.34
C HIS A 18 -30.43 -35.88 -6.18
N LYS A 19 -30.47 -36.61 -7.30
CA LYS A 19 -29.35 -36.78 -8.24
C LYS A 19 -28.86 -35.47 -8.90
N PRO A 20 -29.72 -34.55 -9.37
CA PRO A 20 -29.26 -33.27 -9.93
C PRO A 20 -28.65 -32.36 -8.85
N TRP A 21 -29.16 -32.41 -7.61
CA TRP A 21 -28.63 -31.58 -6.53
C TRP A 21 -27.26 -32.06 -6.04
N ALA A 22 -27.07 -33.37 -5.92
CA ALA A 22 -25.76 -33.96 -5.63
C ALA A 22 -24.74 -33.65 -6.74
N LEU A 23 -25.14 -33.72 -8.01
CA LEU A 23 -24.30 -33.37 -9.14
C LEU A 23 -23.91 -31.89 -9.13
N PHE A 24 -24.85 -30.99 -8.80
CA PHE A 24 -24.59 -29.57 -8.67
C PHE A 24 -23.56 -29.27 -7.57
N ILE A 25 -23.69 -29.89 -6.39
CA ILE A 25 -22.73 -29.71 -5.28
C ILE A 25 -21.32 -30.20 -5.70
N LEU A 26 -21.23 -31.33 -6.39
CA LEU A 26 -19.95 -31.84 -6.90
C LEU A 26 -19.30 -30.91 -7.92
N ILE A 27 -20.08 -30.34 -8.85
CA ILE A 27 -19.58 -29.39 -9.84
C ILE A 27 -19.08 -28.11 -9.16
N VAL A 28 -19.87 -27.52 -8.26
CA VAL A 28 -19.48 -26.30 -7.53
C VAL A 28 -18.23 -26.53 -6.68
N GLY A 29 -18.13 -27.69 -6.03
CA GLY A 29 -16.95 -28.08 -5.25
C GLY A 29 -15.70 -28.23 -6.13
N PHE A 30 -15.83 -28.88 -7.29
CA PHE A 30 -14.72 -29.04 -8.23
C PHE A 30 -14.25 -27.71 -8.83
N VAL A 31 -15.19 -26.84 -9.25
CA VAL A 31 -14.88 -25.51 -9.77
C VAL A 31 -14.20 -24.65 -8.70
N SER A 32 -14.70 -24.67 -7.46
CA SER A 32 -14.09 -23.95 -6.34
C SER A 32 -12.68 -24.44 -6.05
N PHE A 33 -12.46 -25.76 -6.04
CA PHE A 33 -11.14 -26.35 -5.82
C PHE A 33 -10.16 -26.02 -6.95
N ALA A 34 -10.61 -26.11 -8.21
CA ALA A 34 -9.81 -25.74 -9.38
C ALA A 34 -9.46 -24.24 -9.36
N TYR A 35 -10.41 -23.39 -8.99
CA TYR A 35 -10.19 -21.95 -8.81
C TYR A 35 -9.16 -21.66 -7.73
N ILE A 36 -9.26 -22.29 -6.55
CA ILE A 36 -8.28 -22.15 -5.48
C ILE A 36 -6.90 -22.63 -5.93
N LYS A 37 -6.80 -23.74 -6.66
CA LYS A 37 -5.52 -24.25 -7.17
C LYS A 37 -4.91 -23.36 -8.25
N LEU A 38 -5.71 -22.77 -9.14
CA LEU A 38 -5.24 -21.79 -10.11
C LEU A 38 -4.80 -20.50 -9.43
N TYR A 39 -5.56 -20.01 -8.47
CA TYR A 39 -5.21 -18.82 -7.69
C TYR A 39 -3.89 -19.02 -6.93
N TRP A 40 -3.71 -20.18 -6.29
CA TRP A 40 -2.45 -20.50 -5.60
C TRP A 40 -1.30 -20.74 -6.56
N GLY A 41 -1.56 -21.38 -7.71
CA GLY A 41 -0.55 -21.66 -8.74
C GLY A 41 -0.07 -20.43 -9.52
N ILE A 42 -0.88 -19.37 -9.61
CA ILE A 42 -0.46 -18.08 -10.19
C ILE A 42 0.38 -17.28 -9.17
N TRP A 43 0.19 -17.51 -7.86
CA TRP A 43 0.94 -16.82 -6.80
C TRP A 43 2.33 -17.41 -6.56
N GLU A 44 2.53 -18.71 -6.77
CA GLU A 44 3.83 -19.36 -6.67
C GLU A 44 4.58 -19.35 -8.02
N ASP A 45 5.10 -18.19 -8.44
CA ASP A 45 6.17 -18.15 -9.45
C ASP A 45 7.53 -18.45 -8.76
N PRO A 46 8.17 -19.61 -9.00
CA PRO A 46 9.43 -19.97 -8.35
C PRO A 46 10.63 -19.17 -8.88
N LYS A 47 10.46 -18.32 -9.91
CA LYS A 47 11.55 -17.52 -10.48
C LYS A 47 11.80 -16.17 -9.79
N SER A 48 11.06 -15.80 -8.74
CA SER A 48 11.33 -14.54 -8.02
C SER A 48 12.50 -14.58 -7.03
N ARG A 49 13.22 -15.72 -6.91
CA ARG A 49 14.51 -15.76 -6.19
C ARG A 49 15.63 -15.15 -7.03
N GLY A 50 15.56 -13.84 -7.20
CA GLY A 50 16.74 -13.04 -7.52
C GLY A 50 17.75 -13.10 -6.37
N PRO A 51 19.04 -12.78 -6.62
CA PRO A 51 20.05 -12.75 -5.58
C PRO A 51 19.62 -11.82 -4.44
N THR A 52 19.86 -12.18 -3.19
CA THR A 52 19.68 -11.30 -2.03
C THR A 52 20.64 -10.13 -2.16
N HIS A 53 20.16 -9.01 -2.67
CA HIS A 53 20.90 -7.76 -2.69
C HIS A 53 20.78 -7.18 -1.28
N GLY A 54 21.88 -7.23 -0.51
CA GLY A 54 21.94 -6.64 0.81
C GLY A 54 21.60 -5.14 0.73
N LEU A 55 20.66 -4.69 1.56
CA LEU A 55 20.30 -3.28 1.71
C LEU A 55 21.57 -2.51 2.10
N SER A 56 22.08 -1.67 1.20
CA SER A 56 23.43 -1.10 1.23
C SER A 56 23.65 0.04 2.25
N ALA A 57 22.91 0.07 3.36
CA ALA A 57 23.22 0.92 4.50
C ALA A 57 22.77 0.19 5.75
N GLU A 58 23.71 -0.30 6.56
CA GLU A 58 23.43 -0.89 7.87
C GLU A 58 23.17 0.26 8.86
N ILE A 59 21.92 0.72 8.92
CA ILE A 59 21.47 1.68 9.94
C ILE A 59 21.22 0.88 11.21
N ASN A 60 22.15 0.97 12.15
CA ASN A 60 22.06 0.32 13.44
C ASN A 60 21.29 1.26 14.39
N CYS A 61 20.03 0.95 14.67
CA CYS A 61 19.19 1.66 15.66
C CYS A 61 19.67 1.40 17.10
N ALA A 62 20.96 1.54 17.38
CA ALA A 62 21.48 1.44 18.74
C ALA A 62 21.20 2.77 19.46
N HIS A 63 20.25 2.75 20.40
CA HIS A 63 19.98 3.79 21.41
C HIS A 63 20.36 5.22 20.98
N TYR A 64 19.47 5.88 20.25
CA TYR A 64 19.64 7.30 19.94
C TYR A 64 19.45 8.14 21.22
N VAL A 65 20.52 8.22 22.01
CA VAL A 65 20.77 9.37 22.88
C VAL A 65 20.98 10.55 21.93
N PRO A 66 20.30 11.70 22.09
CA PRO A 66 20.49 12.84 21.22
C PRO A 66 21.92 13.36 21.41
N SER A 67 22.86 12.91 20.57
CA SER A 67 24.14 13.58 20.44
C SER A 67 23.94 14.88 19.67
N PRO A 68 24.62 15.96 20.06
CA PRO A 68 24.48 17.25 19.41
C PRO A 68 24.92 17.11 17.95
N LEU A 69 24.08 17.63 17.06
CA LEU A 69 24.33 17.78 15.63
C LEU A 69 25.77 18.25 15.37
N ASN A 70 26.61 17.36 14.85
CA ASN A 70 27.80 17.79 14.13
C ASN A 70 27.33 18.24 12.74
N ILE A 71 27.03 19.55 12.65
CA ILE A 71 26.88 20.29 11.40
C ILE A 71 28.25 20.26 10.70
N ALA A 72 28.52 19.21 9.95
CA ALA A 72 29.69 19.12 9.08
C ALA A 72 29.41 18.18 7.89
N ALA A 73 28.28 18.39 7.24
CA ALA A 73 28.16 18.20 5.80
C ALA A 73 27.23 19.33 5.34
N GLY A 74 27.74 20.23 4.49
CA GLY A 74 26.88 21.22 3.84
C GLY A 74 25.72 20.53 3.11
N PRO A 75 24.64 21.25 2.75
CA PRO A 75 23.52 20.65 2.05
C PRO A 75 24.04 20.04 0.74
N SER A 76 24.16 18.71 0.72
CA SER A 76 24.30 17.98 -0.53
C SER A 76 23.06 18.35 -1.35
N PRO A 77 23.19 18.79 -2.62
CA PRO A 77 22.04 19.16 -3.42
C PRO A 77 21.08 17.99 -3.41
N SER A 78 19.87 18.18 -2.87
CA SER A 78 18.91 17.09 -2.70
C SER A 78 18.64 16.47 -4.07
N THR A 79 19.04 15.21 -4.26
CA THR A 79 18.90 14.43 -5.50
C THR A 79 17.45 14.05 -5.85
N GLY A 80 16.47 14.85 -5.41
CA GLY A 80 15.03 14.58 -5.52
C GLY A 80 14.41 14.17 -4.19
N ASN A 81 13.09 14.34 -4.09
CA ASN A 81 12.28 13.88 -2.96
C ASN A 81 11.56 12.58 -3.34
N VAL A 82 11.41 11.67 -2.38
CA VAL A 82 10.54 10.49 -2.46
C VAL A 82 9.34 10.73 -1.56
N PHE A 83 8.12 10.61 -2.10
CA PHE A 83 6.88 10.91 -1.38
C PHE A 83 6.07 9.64 -1.12
N PHE A 84 5.50 9.56 0.08
CA PHE A 84 4.46 8.62 0.47
C PHE A 84 3.25 9.40 1.01
N VAL A 85 2.04 8.90 0.76
CA VAL A 85 0.80 9.52 1.21
C VAL A 85 -0.09 8.53 1.93
N GLU A 86 -0.63 8.93 3.07
CA GLU A 86 -1.73 8.28 3.79
C GLU A 86 -2.90 9.25 3.90
N THR A 87 -3.96 9.01 3.12
CA THR A 87 -5.11 9.93 3.00
C THR A 87 -6.20 9.68 4.03
N SER A 88 -6.14 8.59 4.80
CA SER A 88 -7.08 8.32 5.88
C SER A 88 -6.69 9.05 7.18
N GLU A 89 -7.57 9.01 8.17
CA GLU A 89 -7.29 9.54 9.51
C GLU A 89 -6.40 8.61 10.35
N GLN A 90 -5.87 7.53 9.76
CA GLN A 90 -5.04 6.57 10.49
C GLN A 90 -3.68 7.17 10.84
N THR A 91 -3.28 6.96 12.09
CA THR A 91 -1.97 7.38 12.60
C THR A 91 -1.12 6.21 13.10
N SER A 92 -1.46 5.00 12.67
CA SER A 92 -0.77 3.75 13.00
C SER A 92 -0.34 3.08 11.71
N PRO A 93 0.82 3.45 11.14
CA PRO A 93 1.34 2.82 9.93
C PRO A 93 1.42 1.29 10.10
N SER A 94 0.97 0.55 9.09
CA SER A 94 1.10 -0.90 9.08
C SER A 94 2.57 -1.34 8.98
N TYR A 95 2.83 -2.63 9.17
CA TYR A 95 4.15 -3.19 8.90
C TYR A 95 4.59 -2.95 7.45
N LEU A 96 3.69 -3.18 6.50
CA LEU A 96 3.99 -2.99 5.09
C LEU A 96 4.31 -1.53 4.77
N PHE A 97 3.51 -0.58 5.28
CA PHE A 97 3.81 0.86 5.17
C PHE A 97 5.19 1.19 5.75
N SER A 98 5.47 0.74 6.97
CA SER A 98 6.76 0.99 7.62
C SER A 98 7.92 0.43 6.80
N CYS A 99 7.79 -0.78 6.26
CA CYS A 99 8.81 -1.40 5.40
C CYS A 99 8.98 -0.67 4.06
N SER A 100 7.89 -0.15 3.47
CA SER A 100 7.95 0.63 2.24
C SER A 100 8.79 1.89 2.44
N VAL A 101 8.51 2.66 3.50
CA VAL A 101 9.28 3.85 3.84
C VAL A 101 10.73 3.52 4.18
N GLU A 102 10.96 2.50 5.02
CA GLU A 102 12.31 2.03 5.36
C GLU A 102 13.10 1.66 4.09
N SER A 103 12.53 0.85 3.21
CA SER A 103 13.22 0.36 2.01
C SER A 103 13.61 1.52 1.09
N ALA A 104 12.73 2.53 0.94
CA ALA A 104 13.02 3.74 0.20
C ALA A 104 14.13 4.56 0.87
N ALA A 105 14.08 4.74 2.19
CA ALA A 105 15.08 5.49 2.95
C ALA A 105 16.48 4.89 2.87
N ARG A 106 16.59 3.56 3.00
CA ARG A 106 17.86 2.82 2.86
C ARG A 106 18.43 2.89 1.45
N THR A 107 17.55 2.82 0.46
CA THR A 107 17.95 2.75 -0.95
C THR A 107 18.28 4.13 -1.54
N HIS A 108 17.78 5.20 -0.93
CA HIS A 108 18.01 6.59 -1.33
C HIS A 108 18.57 7.45 -0.18
N PRO A 109 19.79 7.16 0.33
CA PRO A 109 20.34 7.85 1.50
C PRO A 109 20.58 9.36 1.29
N ALA A 110 20.67 9.81 0.04
CA ALA A 110 20.84 11.22 -0.34
C ALA A 110 19.54 11.93 -0.74
N ALA A 111 18.40 11.20 -0.80
CA ALA A 111 17.09 11.79 -1.07
C ALA A 111 16.34 12.05 0.25
N ARG A 112 15.47 13.05 0.26
CA ARG A 112 14.48 13.21 1.34
C ARG A 112 13.30 12.28 1.10
N VAL A 113 12.95 11.49 2.09
CA VAL A 113 11.77 10.63 2.10
C VAL A 113 10.69 11.30 2.93
N VAL A 114 9.69 11.88 2.26
CA VAL A 114 8.62 12.64 2.90
C VAL A 114 7.38 11.76 3.00
N VAL A 115 6.91 11.53 4.22
CA VAL A 115 5.69 10.77 4.52
C VAL A 115 4.61 11.75 4.95
N LEU A 116 3.62 11.95 4.09
CA LEU A 116 2.50 12.86 4.32
C LEU A 116 1.29 12.07 4.83
N MET A 117 0.82 12.37 6.04
CA MET A 117 -0.30 11.66 6.66
C MET A 117 -1.42 12.63 7.06
N LYS A 118 -2.65 12.38 6.60
CA LYS A 118 -3.79 13.25 6.89
C LYS A 118 -4.19 13.24 8.36
N GLY A 119 -4.18 12.08 9.00
CA GLY A 119 -4.55 11.94 10.41
C GLY A 119 -3.60 12.61 11.42
N LEU A 120 -2.45 13.14 10.99
CA LEU A 120 -1.53 13.86 11.89
C LEU A 120 -2.03 15.27 12.17
N ALA A 121 -1.89 15.70 13.42
CA ALA A 121 -2.22 17.05 13.84
C ALA A 121 -1.33 18.08 13.13
N LYS A 122 -1.92 19.20 12.70
CA LYS A 122 -1.18 20.33 12.12
C LYS A 122 -0.37 21.06 13.21
N GLY A 123 0.77 21.62 12.82
CA GLY A 123 1.66 22.40 13.70
C GLY A 123 2.67 21.54 14.47
N ASN A 124 3.26 22.10 15.53
CA ASN A 124 4.34 21.45 16.31
C ASN A 124 3.80 20.42 17.32
N ALA A 125 2.84 19.59 16.92
CA ALA A 125 2.35 18.49 17.72
C ALA A 125 3.34 17.31 17.69
N SER A 126 3.52 16.63 18.81
CA SER A 126 4.31 15.40 18.83
C SER A 126 3.64 14.32 17.98
N LEU A 127 4.44 13.50 17.29
CA LEU A 127 3.92 12.32 16.60
C LEU A 127 3.19 11.38 17.58
N PRO A 128 2.14 10.68 17.13
CA PRO A 128 1.42 9.72 17.96
C PRO A 128 2.35 8.64 18.51
N LYS A 129 2.00 8.06 19.66
CA LYS A 129 2.79 6.99 20.29
C LYS A 129 2.58 5.67 19.55
N HIS A 130 3.32 5.46 18.46
CA HIS A 130 3.29 4.24 17.66
C HIS A 130 4.71 3.78 17.32
N TRP A 131 4.97 2.47 17.34
CA TRP A 131 6.31 1.89 17.13
C TRP A 131 6.90 2.28 15.78
N ALA A 132 6.08 2.40 14.73
CA ALA A 132 6.54 2.77 13.40
C ALA A 132 7.25 4.12 13.38
N PHE A 133 6.77 5.12 14.12
CA PHE A 133 7.43 6.42 14.18
C PHE A 133 8.78 6.35 14.88
N SER A 134 8.91 5.51 15.91
CA SER A 134 10.20 5.26 16.58
C SER A 134 11.17 4.45 15.71
N LEU A 135 10.67 3.59 14.83
CA LEU A 135 11.50 2.87 13.87
C LEU A 135 11.99 3.83 12.77
N LEU A 136 11.06 4.60 12.19
CA LEU A 136 11.34 5.51 11.09
C LEU A 136 12.21 6.70 11.51
N SER A 137 12.21 7.09 12.79
CA SER A 137 13.13 8.11 13.30
C SER A 137 14.60 7.70 13.31
N CYS A 138 14.92 6.41 13.12
CA CYS A 138 16.31 5.98 12.90
C CYS A 138 16.89 6.47 11.57
N PHE A 139 16.04 6.87 10.61
CA PHE A 139 16.46 7.25 9.27
C PHE A 139 16.55 8.78 9.19
N PRO A 140 17.76 9.37 9.10
CA PRO A 140 17.95 10.83 9.15
C PRO A 140 17.36 11.55 7.93
N ASN A 141 17.04 10.80 6.87
CA ASN A 141 16.46 11.29 5.63
C ASN A 141 14.93 11.07 5.55
N VAL A 142 14.28 10.59 6.61
CA VAL A 142 12.81 10.45 6.67
C VAL A 142 12.20 11.63 7.41
N GLU A 143 11.23 12.28 6.77
CA GLU A 143 10.44 13.37 7.33
C GLU A 143 8.97 12.98 7.35
N ILE A 144 8.35 12.96 8.52
CA ILE A 144 6.93 12.63 8.69
C ILE A 144 6.19 13.93 8.98
N GLN A 145 5.22 14.26 8.13
CA GLN A 145 4.56 15.56 8.12
C GLN A 145 3.02 15.40 7.99
N PRO A 146 2.23 16.32 8.57
CA PRO A 146 0.79 16.35 8.34
C PRO A 146 0.48 16.67 6.86
N LEU A 147 -0.48 15.95 6.29
CA LEU A 147 -0.97 16.21 4.94
C LEU A 147 -2.05 17.30 4.99
N ASP A 148 -1.69 18.52 4.57
CA ASP A 148 -2.68 19.58 4.35
C ASP A 148 -3.21 19.51 2.91
N LEU A 149 -4.37 18.87 2.74
CA LEU A 149 -5.01 18.73 1.42
C LEU A 149 -5.36 20.10 0.81
N THR A 150 -5.80 21.07 1.62
CA THR A 150 -6.15 22.40 1.12
C THR A 150 -4.92 23.10 0.54
N GLU A 151 -3.78 23.01 1.24
CA GLU A 151 -2.51 23.55 0.75
C GLU A 151 -2.01 22.78 -0.49
N LEU A 152 -2.07 21.44 -0.44
CA LEU A 152 -1.61 20.59 -1.52
C LEU A 152 -2.37 20.86 -2.82
N PHE A 153 -3.70 20.95 -2.78
CA PHE A 153 -4.50 21.20 -3.99
C PHE A 153 -4.52 22.67 -4.43
N SER A 154 -4.18 23.62 -3.55
CA SER A 154 -4.20 25.05 -3.87
C SER A 154 -3.33 25.42 -5.07
N GLY A 155 -3.90 26.17 -6.00
CA GLY A 155 -3.22 26.62 -7.22
C GLY A 155 -2.91 25.51 -8.24
N THR A 156 -3.51 24.32 -8.09
CA THR A 156 -3.36 23.20 -9.02
C THR A 156 -4.59 23.08 -9.93
N PRO A 157 -4.48 22.43 -11.10
CA PRO A 157 -5.65 22.13 -11.94
C PRO A 157 -6.74 21.32 -11.22
N LEU A 158 -6.38 20.52 -10.21
CA LEU A 158 -7.31 19.74 -9.40
C LEU A 158 -7.92 20.51 -8.22
N ALA A 159 -7.57 21.80 -8.02
CA ALA A 159 -8.11 22.63 -6.95
C ALA A 159 -9.65 22.69 -6.97
N GLN A 160 -10.23 22.90 -8.16
CA GLN A 160 -11.69 23.01 -8.29
C GLN A 160 -12.38 21.67 -8.04
N TRP A 161 -11.79 20.56 -8.49
CA TRP A 161 -12.29 19.22 -8.20
C TRP A 161 -12.30 18.95 -6.68
N PHE A 162 -11.19 19.25 -5.99
CA PHE A 162 -11.10 19.06 -4.53
C PHE A 162 -12.08 19.95 -3.74
N LEU A 163 -12.40 21.14 -4.22
CA LEU A 163 -13.34 22.04 -3.56
C LEU A 163 -14.82 21.71 -3.80
N GLN A 164 -15.15 20.79 -4.71
CA GLN A 164 -16.54 20.43 -4.99
C GLN A 164 -17.15 19.68 -3.80
N PRO A 165 -18.30 20.10 -3.24
CA PRO A 165 -18.88 19.45 -2.05
C PRO A 165 -19.18 17.95 -2.20
N GLN A 166 -19.44 17.50 -3.43
CA GLN A 166 -19.90 16.14 -3.73
C GLN A 166 -18.78 15.11 -3.82
N HIS A 167 -17.52 15.51 -3.98
CA HIS A 167 -16.42 14.56 -4.20
C HIS A 167 -16.25 13.56 -3.03
N HIS A 168 -16.53 13.99 -1.80
CA HIS A 168 -16.52 13.11 -0.61
C HIS A 168 -17.63 12.05 -0.59
N GLN A 169 -18.65 12.17 -1.45
CA GLN A 169 -19.78 11.25 -1.55
C GLN A 169 -19.56 10.17 -2.62
N GLU A 170 -18.45 10.27 -3.37
CA GLU A 170 -18.09 9.27 -4.37
C GLU A 170 -17.75 7.93 -3.70
N PRO A 171 -18.15 6.79 -4.31
CA PRO A 171 -17.61 5.50 -3.93
C PRO A 171 -16.08 5.52 -3.95
N ASP A 172 -15.45 4.85 -3.00
CA ASP A 172 -13.99 4.71 -2.95
C ASP A 172 -13.24 6.06 -2.89
N PHE A 173 -13.81 7.03 -2.16
CA PHE A 173 -13.23 8.37 -1.99
C PHE A 173 -11.76 8.37 -1.55
N LEU A 174 -11.35 7.49 -0.62
CA LEU A 174 -9.97 7.46 -0.11
C LEU A 174 -8.95 7.07 -1.19
N PRO A 175 -9.14 5.98 -1.96
CA PRO A 175 -8.35 5.69 -3.16
C PRO A 175 -8.31 6.84 -4.17
N VAL A 176 -9.47 7.43 -4.51
CA VAL A 176 -9.55 8.54 -5.47
C VAL A 176 -8.76 9.76 -4.98
N LEU A 177 -8.87 10.07 -3.69
CA LEU A 177 -8.09 11.13 -3.06
C LEU A 177 -6.59 10.82 -3.09
N SER A 178 -6.19 9.57 -2.87
CA SER A 178 -4.79 9.13 -2.96
C SER A 178 -4.23 9.33 -4.37
N ASP A 179 -5.00 8.94 -5.40
CA ASP A 179 -4.64 9.14 -6.80
C ASP A 179 -4.46 10.62 -7.14
N ALA A 180 -5.37 11.46 -6.68
CA ALA A 180 -5.28 12.90 -6.88
C ALA A 180 -4.06 13.51 -6.16
N CYS A 181 -3.77 13.09 -4.92
CA CYS A 181 -2.58 13.50 -4.18
C CYS A 181 -1.30 13.13 -4.92
N ARG A 182 -1.21 11.90 -5.45
CA ARG A 182 -0.07 11.44 -6.26
C ARG A 182 0.16 12.35 -7.46
N ILE A 183 -0.88 12.64 -8.23
CA ILE A 183 -0.79 13.52 -9.41
C ILE A 183 -0.32 14.91 -9.01
N VAL A 184 -0.91 15.50 -7.96
CA VAL A 184 -0.59 16.85 -7.53
C VAL A 184 0.83 16.96 -6.97
N LEU A 185 1.29 15.98 -6.19
CA LEU A 185 2.66 15.97 -5.68
C LEU A 185 3.66 15.97 -6.82
N MET A 186 3.45 15.13 -7.84
CA MET A 186 4.31 15.09 -9.02
C MET A 186 4.25 16.40 -9.81
N TRP A 187 3.06 17.01 -9.94
CA TRP A 187 2.90 18.30 -10.62
C TRP A 187 3.61 19.45 -9.89
N LYS A 188 3.51 19.53 -8.56
CA LYS A 188 4.10 20.62 -7.76
C LYS A 188 5.60 20.47 -7.55
N PHE A 189 6.04 19.26 -7.22
CA PHE A 189 7.37 19.05 -6.64
C PHE A 189 8.26 18.15 -7.49
N GLY A 190 7.69 17.42 -8.46
CA GLY A 190 8.39 16.36 -9.17
C GLY A 190 8.90 15.28 -8.21
N GLY A 191 10.01 14.63 -8.57
CA GLY A 191 10.59 13.57 -7.77
C GLY A 191 9.93 12.22 -8.00
N ILE A 192 9.84 11.41 -6.95
CA ILE A 192 9.31 10.04 -7.01
C ILE A 192 8.15 9.94 -6.02
N TYR A 193 7.03 9.37 -6.45
CA TYR A 193 5.96 8.94 -5.57
C TYR A 193 5.95 7.41 -5.48
N LEU A 194 5.77 6.89 -4.28
CA LEU A 194 5.62 5.46 -4.01
C LEU A 194 4.38 5.23 -3.15
N ASP A 195 3.60 4.20 -3.47
CA ASP A 195 2.51 3.77 -2.58
C ASP A 195 3.09 3.12 -1.32
N THR A 196 2.28 3.08 -0.27
CA THR A 196 2.68 2.55 1.05
C THR A 196 2.86 1.02 1.06
N ASP A 197 2.71 0.36 -0.08
CA ASP A 197 2.92 -1.07 -0.30
C ASP A 197 4.07 -1.39 -1.26
N PHE A 198 4.89 -0.41 -1.65
CA PHE A 198 6.09 -0.63 -2.47
C PHE A 198 7.36 -0.85 -1.66
N ILE A 199 8.00 -2.00 -1.89
CA ILE A 199 9.34 -2.28 -1.38
C ILE A 199 10.40 -1.92 -2.43
N VAL A 200 11.22 -0.93 -2.12
CA VAL A 200 12.30 -0.45 -2.99
C VAL A 200 13.55 -1.30 -2.79
N LEU A 201 13.98 -1.98 -3.85
CA LEU A 201 15.17 -2.82 -3.83
C LEU A 201 16.40 -2.18 -4.49
N ARG A 202 16.21 -1.12 -5.29
CA ARG A 202 17.29 -0.42 -6.02
C ARG A 202 17.00 1.07 -6.11
N ASN A 203 18.09 1.85 -6.22
CA ASN A 203 18.01 3.30 -6.34
C ASN A 203 17.32 3.68 -7.66
N LEU A 204 16.31 4.54 -7.57
CA LEU A 204 15.43 4.98 -8.64
C LEU A 204 15.82 6.35 -9.23
N GLN A 205 16.88 7.00 -8.71
CA GLN A 205 17.29 8.36 -9.15
C GLN A 205 17.73 8.43 -10.62
N ASN A 206 18.09 7.30 -11.23
CA ASN A 206 18.52 7.25 -12.64
C ASN A 206 17.35 7.00 -13.61
N LEU A 207 16.10 7.06 -13.15
CA LEU A 207 14.94 6.97 -14.02
C LEU A 207 14.67 8.31 -14.69
N THR A 208 14.37 8.26 -15.99
CA THR A 208 13.94 9.42 -16.77
C THR A 208 12.53 9.17 -17.30
N ASN A 209 11.70 10.21 -17.34
CA ASN A 209 10.44 10.15 -18.04
C ASN A 209 10.70 9.91 -19.53
N ALA A 210 10.00 8.95 -20.13
CA ALA A 210 10.09 8.62 -21.55
C ALA A 210 9.32 9.60 -22.42
#